data_AF-A0A9N9FFP2-F1
#
_entry.id   AF-A0A9N9FFP2-F1
#
_cell.length_a   1.000
_cell.length_b   1.000
_cell.length_c   1.000
_cell.angle_alpha   90.00
_cell.angle_beta   90.00
_cell.angle_gamma   90.00
#
_symmetry.space_group_name_H-M   'P 1'
#
loop_
_entity.id
_entity.type
_entity.pdbx_description
1 polymer ?
#
loop_
_entity_poly.entity_id
_entity_poly.type
_entity_poly.pdbx_seq_one_letter_code
_entity_poly.pdbx_strand_id
1 'polypeptide(L)' 'ENANKSDCYSEQDMYNELVKLADKGELDRYKIPKVQTIKGWISRYSRQVKKEAAEKASENHEEVSESNKRLKM' A
#
# COMPACT_ATOMS: atom_id res chain seq x y z
N GLU A 1 -1.18 -1.77 -16.76
CA GLU A 1 -1.38 -3.16 -16.31
C GLU A 1 -2.52 -3.23 -15.31
N ASN A 2 -3.43 -4.18 -15.49
CA ASN A 2 -4.47 -4.50 -14.51
C ASN A 2 -3.89 -5.58 -13.59
N ALA A 3 -3.33 -5.18 -12.45
CA ALA A 3 -2.77 -6.11 -11.48
C ALA A 3 -3.84 -7.16 -11.14
N ASN A 4 -3.53 -8.42 -11.45
CA ASN A 4 -4.45 -9.52 -11.30
C ASN A 4 -4.87 -9.60 -9.82
N LYS A 5 -6.19 -9.59 -9.54
CA LYS A 5 -6.69 -9.62 -8.15
C LYS A 5 -6.20 -10.85 -7.36
N SER A 6 -5.79 -11.89 -8.07
CA SER A 6 -5.21 -13.13 -7.55
C SER A 6 -3.84 -12.97 -6.88
N ASP A 7 -3.09 -11.89 -7.16
CA ASP A 7 -1.80 -11.63 -6.52
C ASP A 7 -1.93 -10.77 -5.24
N CYS A 8 -3.16 -10.41 -4.84
CA CYS A 8 -3.38 -9.62 -3.64
C CYS A 8 -3.47 -10.54 -2.41
N TYR A 9 -2.52 -10.39 -1.49
CA TYR A 9 -2.58 -11.04 -0.18
C TYR A 9 -3.84 -10.61 0.57
N SER A 10 -4.72 -11.55 0.92
CA SER A 10 -5.87 -11.24 1.76
C SER A 10 -5.45 -10.98 3.20
N GLU A 11 -6.32 -10.35 4.00
CA GLU A 11 -6.09 -10.20 5.44
C GLU A 11 -5.89 -11.56 6.15
N GLN A 12 -6.50 -12.62 5.63
CA GLN A 12 -6.40 -13.97 6.18
C GLN A 12 -5.07 -14.62 5.81
N ASP A 13 -4.60 -14.42 4.58
CA ASP A 13 -3.31 -14.95 4.13
C ASP A 13 -2.17 -14.34 4.95
N MET A 14 -2.20 -13.02 5.19
CA MET A 14 -1.20 -12.37 6.02
C MET A 14 -1.26 -12.84 7.48
N TYR A 15 -2.46 -13.04 8.02
CA TYR A 15 -2.59 -13.61 9.36
C TYR A 15 -1.99 -15.02 9.44
N ASN A 16 -2.28 -15.87 8.47
CA ASN A 16 -1.76 -17.24 8.43
C ASN A 16 -0.23 -17.27 8.33
N GLU A 17 0.38 -16.41 7.51
CA GLU A 17 1.84 -16.25 7.44
C GLU A 17 2.43 -15.83 8.79
N LEU A 18 1.84 -14.84 9.45
CA LEU A 18 2.29 -14.37 10.76
C LEU A 18 2.20 -15.46 11.83
N VAL A 19 1.15 -16.29 11.80
CA VAL A 19 1.01 -17.45 12.68
C VAL A 19 2.08 -18.49 12.39
N LYS A 20 2.36 -18.82 11.12
CA LYS A 20 3.44 -19.76 10.77
C LYS A 20 4.80 -19.29 11.30
N LEU A 21 5.08 -17.99 11.22
CA LEU A 21 6.32 -17.42 11.76
C LEU A 21 6.38 -17.51 13.29
N ALA A 22 5.24 -17.31 13.97
CA ALA A 22 5.15 -17.52 15.41
C ALA A 22 5.32 -18.99 15.80
N ASP A 23 4.77 -19.93 15.00
CA ASP A 23 4.93 -21.37 15.19
C ASP A 23 6.40 -21.81 15.07
N LYS A 24 7.16 -21.15 14.17
CA LYS A 24 8.61 -21.35 14.02
C LYS A 24 9.44 -20.69 15.12
N GLY A 25 8.82 -19.92 16.02
CA GLY A 25 9.50 -19.16 17.06
C GLY A 25 10.20 -17.89 16.56
N GLU A 26 9.97 -17.48 15.31
CA GLU A 26 10.51 -16.23 14.75
C GLU A 26 9.75 -15.01 15.27
N LEU A 27 8.48 -15.19 15.65
CA LEU A 27 7.63 -14.17 16.24
C LEU A 27 7.01 -14.65 17.56
N ASP A 28 6.72 -13.70 18.45
CA ASP A 28 5.91 -13.98 19.63
C ASP A 28 4.43 -14.11 19.24
N ARG A 29 3.83 -15.27 19.55
CA ARG A 29 2.41 -15.54 19.30
C ARG A 29 1.50 -14.49 19.94
N TYR A 30 1.87 -13.94 21.10
CA TYR A 30 1.08 -12.93 21.80
C TYR A 30 1.14 -11.55 21.13
N LYS A 31 2.08 -11.34 20.20
CA LYS A 31 2.22 -10.11 19.43
C LYS A 31 1.50 -10.17 18.09
N ILE A 32 0.99 -11.33 17.68
CA ILE A 32 0.28 -11.44 16.40
C ILE A 32 -1.03 -10.65 16.48
N PRO A 33 -1.22 -9.64 15.63
CA PRO A 33 -2.44 -8.83 15.61
C PRO A 33 -3.63 -9.63 15.09
N LYS A 34 -4.85 -9.24 15.51
CA LYS A 34 -6.08 -9.82 14.99
C LYS A 34 -6.24 -9.49 13.50
N VAL A 35 -6.95 -10.35 12.76
CA VAL A 35 -7.30 -10.16 11.34
C VAL A 35 -7.94 -8.78 11.08
N GLN A 36 -8.79 -8.29 11.98
CA GLN A 36 -9.40 -6.96 11.86
C GLN A 36 -8.36 -5.81 11.90
N THR A 37 -7.32 -5.95 12.73
CA THR A 37 -6.22 -4.97 12.81
C THR A 37 -5.41 -4.99 11.53
N ILE A 38 -5.10 -6.19 11.03
CA ILE A 38 -4.43 -6.42 9.74
C ILE A 38 -5.19 -5.74 8.60
N LYS A 39 -6.51 -5.97 8.51
CA LYS A 39 -7.38 -5.32 7.52
C LYS A 39 -7.32 -3.80 7.61
N GLY A 40 -7.28 -3.26 8.83
CA GLY A 40 -7.10 -1.84 9.10
C GLY A 40 -5.77 -1.30 8.54
N TRP A 41 -4.67 -2.03 8.72
CA TRP A 41 -3.36 -1.66 8.17
C TRP A 41 -3.33 -1.69 6.65
N ILE A 42 -3.84 -2.76 6.03
CA ILE A 42 -3.95 -2.87 4.56
C ILE A 42 -4.76 -1.69 4.00
N SER A 43 -5.90 -1.37 4.63
CA SER A 43 -6.76 -0.28 4.20
C SER A 43 -6.10 1.09 4.32
N ARG A 44 -5.36 1.34 5.41
CA ARG A 44 -4.62 2.58 5.63
C ARG A 44 -3.49 2.74 4.62
N TYR A 45 -2.68 1.70 4.44
CA TYR A 45 -1.57 1.72 3.49
C TYR A 45 -2.06 1.92 2.06
N SER A 46 -3.12 1.20 1.66
CA SER A 46 -3.73 1.36 0.33
C SER A 46 -4.22 2.79 0.07
N ARG A 47 -4.76 3.47 1.11
CA ARG A 47 -5.18 4.88 0.99
C ARG A 47 -3.98 5.80 0.87
N GLN A 48 -2.92 5.58 1.63
CA GLN A 48 -1.68 6.37 1.56
C GLN A 48 -1.04 6.26 0.19
N VAL A 49 -0.87 5.04 -0.33
CA VAL A 49 -0.31 4.80 -1.67
C VAL A 49 -1.13 5.51 -2.75
N LYS A 50 -2.46 5.42 -2.70
CA LYS A 50 -3.34 6.13 -3.65
C LYS A 50 -3.21 7.65 -3.53
N LYS A 51 -3.08 8.17 -2.32
CA LYS A 51 -2.90 9.60 -2.05
C LYS A 51 -1.56 10.09 -2.60
N GLU A 52 -0.46 9.40 -2.31
CA GLU A 52 0.87 9.73 -2.82
C GLU A 52 0.92 9.67 -4.35
N ALA A 53 0.28 8.68 -4.96
CA ALA A 53 0.18 8.60 -6.42
C ALA A 53 -0.60 9.78 -7.01
N ALA A 54 -1.67 10.22 -6.36
CA ALA A 54 -2.43 11.40 -6.78
C ALA A 54 -1.62 12.70 -6.62
N GLU A 55 -0.90 12.86 -5.50
CA GLU A 55 -0.02 14.01 -5.25
C GLU A 55 1.09 14.11 -6.29
N LYS A 56 1.79 13.00 -6.57
CA LYS A 56 2.80 12.94 -7.64
C LYS A 56 2.21 13.24 -9.02
N ALA A 57 1.01 12.73 -9.30
CA ALA A 57 0.34 13.02 -10.58
C ALA A 57 -0.02 14.51 -10.71
N SER A 58 -0.37 15.19 -9.62
CA SER A 58 -0.62 16.63 -9.62
C SER A 58 0.67 17.47 -9.76
N GLU A 59 1.76 17.10 -9.09
CA GLU A 59 3.07 17.77 -9.23
C GLU A 59 3.59 17.71 -10.67
N ASN A 60 3.49 16.54 -11.30
CA ASN A 60 3.87 16.36 -12.70
C ASN A 60 3.03 17.21 -13.68
N HIS A 61 1.81 17.59 -13.29
CA HIS A 61 0.94 18.41 -14.14
C HIS A 61 1.25 19.91 -14.02
N GLU A 62 1.89 20.34 -12.92
CA GLU A 62 2.28 21.72 -12.69
C GLU A 62 3.58 22.06 -13.44
N GLU A 63 4.57 21.16 -13.42
CA GLU A 63 5.88 21.32 -14.08
C GLU A 63 5.78 21.34 -15.63
N VAL A 64 4.88 20.53 -16.20
CA VAL A 64 4.57 20.53 -17.64
C VAL A 64 3.78 21.77 -18.05
N SER A 65 2.95 22.31 -17.16
CA SER A 65 2.17 23.53 -17.42
C SER A 65 3.02 24.81 -17.36
N GLU A 66 3.98 24.88 -16.45
CA GLU A 66 4.94 25.99 -16.34
C GLU A 66 5.97 25.96 -17.48
N SER A 67 6.51 24.78 -17.81
CA SER A 67 7.43 24.61 -18.93
C SER A 67 6.79 25.02 -20.27
N ASN A 68 5.51 24.69 -20.48
CA ASN A 68 4.76 25.11 -21.68
C ASN A 68 4.42 26.60 -21.73
N LYS A 69 4.31 27.29 -20.57
CA LYS A 69 4.16 28.75 -20.52
C LYS A 69 5.48 29.47 -20.82
N ARG A 70 6.61 28.93 -20.34
CA ARG A 70 7.95 29.52 -20.52
C ARG A 70 8.48 29.41 -21.95
N LEU A 71 8.06 28.40 -22.70
CA LEU A 71 8.40 28.20 -24.12
C LEU A 71 7.55 29.05 -25.09
N LYS A 72 6.50 29.73 -24.60
CA LYS A 72 5.61 30.60 -25.39
C LYS A 72 5.87 32.10 -25.16
N MET A 73 6.95 32.48 -24.47
CA MET A 73 7.42 33.85 -24.34
C MET A 73 8.64 34.10 -25.23
#